data_AF-A0A645IFI9-F1
#
_entry.id   AF-A0A645IFI9-F1
#
_cell.length_a   1.000
_cell.length_b   1.000
_cell.length_c   1.000
_cell.angle_alpha   90.00
_cell.angle_beta   90.00
_cell.angle_gamma   90.00
#
_symmetry.space_group_name_H-M   'P 1'
#
loop_
_entity.id
_entity.type
_entity.pdbx_description
1 polymer ?
#
loop_
_entity_poly.entity_id
_entity_poly.type
_entity_poly.pdbx_seq_one_letter_code
_entity_poly.pdbx_strand_id
1 'polypeptide(L)'
;MYAWDADKSTILLSPATVLYAESVEENTFLYCKKVVYQTPLTLAELELRCSALGFQRVSRTMVANLHRIHSLKSCAAARIEATMENGERIMVSRHYAPLLKERLGV
;
A
#
# COMPACT_ATOMS: atom_id res chain seq x y z
N MET A 1 5.09 1.17 -13.52
CA MET A 1 5.53 2.43 -12.87
C MET A 1 7.05 2.40 -12.76
N TYR A 2 7.70 3.56 -12.85
CA TYR A 2 9.15 3.63 -12.64
C TYR A 2 9.48 3.56 -11.14
N ALA A 3 10.49 2.77 -10.82
CA ALA A 3 11.03 2.61 -9.48
C ALA A 3 12.53 2.36 -9.54
N TRP A 4 13.22 2.51 -8.41
CA TRP A 4 14.63 2.24 -8.22
C TRP A 4 14.83 1.13 -7.22
N ASP A 5 15.71 0.18 -7.53
CA ASP A 5 16.15 -0.83 -6.58
C ASP A 5 17.25 -0.26 -5.64
N ALA A 6 17.83 -1.15 -4.82
CA ALA A 6 18.90 -0.79 -3.89
C ALA A 6 20.16 -0.25 -4.59
N ASP A 7 20.43 -0.70 -5.82
CA ASP A 7 21.57 -0.29 -6.64
C ASP A 7 21.28 0.97 -7.48
N LYS A 8 20.12 1.60 -7.26
CA LYS A 8 19.62 2.78 -8.00
C LYS A 8 19.40 2.52 -9.49
N SER A 9 19.23 1.27 -9.89
CA SER A 9 18.85 0.93 -11.26
C SER A 9 17.38 1.23 -11.49
N THR A 10 17.04 1.78 -12.66
CA THR A 10 15.64 2.07 -13.01
C THR A 10 14.93 0.80 -13.46
N ILE A 11 13.86 0.43 -12.76
CA ILE A 11 13.05 -0.75 -13.03
C ILE A 11 11.63 -0.34 -13.44
N LEU A 12 11.08 -1.03 -14.44
CA LEU A 12 9.66 -0.98 -14.77
C LEU A 12 8.90 -1.98 -13.90
N LEU A 13 8.27 -1.47 -12.83
CA LEU A 13 7.52 -2.29 -11.89
C LEU A 13 6.04 -2.36 -12.26
N SER A 14 5.48 -3.57 -12.29
CA SER A 14 4.03 -3.74 -12.47
C SER A 14 3.29 -3.34 -11.18
N PRO A 15 2.24 -2.50 -11.23
CA PRO A 15 1.46 -2.16 -10.03
C PRO A 15 0.85 -3.37 -9.34
N ALA A 16 0.57 -4.43 -10.10
CA ALA A 16 0.01 -5.66 -9.56
C ALA A 16 1.00 -6.39 -8.61
N THR A 17 2.31 -6.15 -8.67
CA THR A 17 3.29 -6.80 -7.79
C THR A 17 3.52 -6.06 -6.47
N VAL A 18 3.03 -4.82 -6.36
CA VAL A 18 3.15 -3.98 -5.17
C VAL A 18 2.04 -4.34 -4.19
N LEU A 19 2.43 -4.64 -2.95
CA LEU A 19 1.52 -4.95 -1.85
C LEU A 19 1.04 -3.67 -1.19
N TYR A 20 1.96 -2.78 -0.84
CA TYR A 20 1.67 -1.46 -0.32
C TYR A 20 2.82 -0.51 -0.61
N ALA A 21 2.55 0.77 -0.42
CA ALA A 21 3.53 1.84 -0.48
C ALA A 21 3.54 2.59 0.86
N GLU A 22 4.72 3.04 1.26
CA GLU A 22 4.94 3.83 2.47
C GLU A 22 5.79 5.05 2.15
N SER A 23 5.52 6.17 2.81
CA SER A 23 6.43 7.31 2.80
C SER A 23 7.23 7.37 4.09
N VAL A 24 8.55 7.43 3.95
CA VAL A 24 9.55 7.52 5.02
C VAL A 24 10.50 8.65 4.65
N GLU A 25 10.62 9.66 5.51
CA GLU A 25 11.55 10.79 5.32
C GLU A 25 11.49 11.37 3.90
N GLU A 26 10.30 11.81 3.49
CA GLU A 26 10.01 12.41 2.17
C GLU A 26 10.10 11.47 0.95
N ASN A 27 10.61 10.26 1.13
CA ASN A 27 10.74 9.27 0.08
C ASN A 27 9.56 8.30 0.07
N THR A 28 9.15 7.83 -1.10
CA THR A 28 8.11 6.80 -1.25
C THR A 28 8.75 5.46 -1.61
N PHE A 29 8.40 4.44 -0.84
CA PHE A 29 8.85 3.05 -1.00
C PHE A 29 7.67 2.16 -1.40
N LEU A 30 7.92 1.23 -2.31
CA LEU A 30 7.00 0.22 -2.83
C LEU A 30 7.42 -1.14 -2.30
N TYR A 31 6.62 -1.72 -1.42
CA TYR A 31 6.86 -3.03 -0.83
C TYR A 31 6.22 -4.09 -1.73
N CYS A 32 7.06 -4.95 -2.30
CA CYS A 32 6.63 -6.16 -3.01
C CYS A 32 6.86 -7.39 -2.13
N LYS A 33 6.54 -8.59 -2.62
CA LYS A 33 6.66 -9.83 -1.83
C LYS A 33 8.03 -10.09 -1.20
N LYS A 34 9.12 -9.66 -1.84
CA LYS A 34 10.50 -9.96 -1.42
C LYS A 34 11.46 -8.78 -1.53
N VAL A 35 11.07 -7.72 -2.23
CA VAL A 35 11.97 -6.63 -2.61
C VAL A 35 11.22 -5.32 -2.38
N VAL A 36 11.96 -4.32 -1.92
CA VAL A 36 11.48 -2.96 -1.76
C VAL A 36 12.12 -2.09 -2.83
N TYR A 37 11.33 -1.24 -3.46
CA TYR A 37 11.80 -0.27 -4.44
C TYR A 37 11.47 1.15 -3.98
N GLN A 38 12.26 2.13 -4.37
CA GLN A 38 11.93 3.54 -4.21
C GLN A 38 11.22 4.06 -5.47
N THR A 39 10.29 5.00 -5.38
CA THR A 39 9.64 5.61 -6.55
C THR A 39 9.61 7.12 -6.43
N PRO A 40 9.67 7.88 -7.55
CA PRO A 40 9.44 9.32 -7.53
C PRO A 40 7.98 9.69 -7.28
N LEU A 41 7.06 8.73 -7.38
CA LEU A 41 5.64 8.98 -7.19
C LEU A 41 5.32 9.24 -5.72
N THR A 42 4.50 10.24 -5.47
CA THR A 42 3.90 10.44 -4.16
C THR A 42 2.82 9.40 -3.88
N LEU A 43 2.46 9.25 -2.62
CA LEU A 43 1.37 8.37 -2.23
C LEU A 43 0.01 8.79 -2.84
N ALA A 44 -0.22 10.10 -2.98
CA ALA A 44 -1.43 10.62 -3.63
C ALA A 44 -1.48 10.24 -5.12
N GLU A 45 -0.34 10.32 -5.82
CA GLU A 45 -0.26 9.90 -7.21
C GLU A 45 -0.42 8.39 -7.38
N LEU A 46 0.15 7.58 -6.47
CA LEU A 46 -0.03 6.13 -6.49
C LEU A 46 -1.51 5.75 -6.32
N GLU A 47 -2.19 6.36 -5.35
CA GLU A 47 -3.63 6.15 -5.15
C GLU A 47 -4.44 6.57 -6.37
N LEU A 48 -4.20 7.77 -6.92
CA LEU A 48 -4.95 8.28 -8.07
C LEU A 48 -4.74 7.42 -9.32
N ARG A 49 -3.48 7.12 -9.66
CA ARG A 49 -3.11 6.40 -10.89
C ARG A 49 -3.46 4.92 -10.84
N CYS A 50 -3.48 4.31 -9.64
CA CYS A 50 -3.68 2.88 -9.46
C CYS A 50 -4.97 2.54 -8.68
N SER A 51 -5.90 3.48 -8.53
CA SER A 51 -7.18 3.26 -7.82
C SER A 51 -7.95 2.06 -8.38
N ALA A 52 -8.04 1.96 -9.71
CA ALA A 52 -8.69 0.83 -10.40
C ALA A 52 -7.95 -0.52 -10.23
N LEU A 53 -6.69 -0.48 -9.76
CA LEU A 53 -5.87 -1.65 -9.45
C LEU A 53 -5.85 -1.95 -7.94
N GLY A 54 -6.79 -1.37 -7.18
CA GLY A 54 -6.99 -1.64 -5.76
C GLY A 54 -6.16 -0.76 -4.84
N PHE A 55 -5.45 0.26 -5.33
CA PHE A 55 -4.67 1.14 -4.45
C PHE A 55 -5.60 2.09 -3.69
N GLN A 56 -5.45 2.12 -2.36
CA GLN A 56 -6.21 3.01 -1.48
C GLN A 56 -5.36 3.50 -0.32
N ARG A 57 -5.54 4.76 0.07
CA ARG A 57 -4.99 5.31 1.32
C ARG A 57 -5.50 4.52 2.52
N VAL A 58 -4.57 4.09 3.38
CA VAL A 58 -4.89 3.39 4.63
C VAL A 58 -4.39 4.15 5.87
N SER A 59 -3.44 5.06 5.67
CA SER A 59 -2.95 5.97 6.71
C SER A 59 -2.38 7.25 6.06
N ARG A 60 -1.94 8.21 6.87
CA ARG A 60 -1.23 9.41 6.38
C ARG A 60 0.09 9.09 5.68
N THR A 61 0.66 7.91 5.91
CA THR A 61 1.97 7.51 5.38
C THR A 61 1.88 6.29 4.47
N MET A 62 0.70 5.68 4.25
CA MET A 62 0.59 4.42 3.50
C MET A 62 -0.57 4.34 2.51
N VAL A 63 -0.31 3.71 1.37
CA VAL A 63 -1.32 3.24 0.40
C VAL A 63 -1.20 1.73 0.32
N ALA A 64 -2.31 1.00 0.44
CA ALA A 64 -2.32 -0.45 0.30
C ALA A 64 -2.99 -0.86 -1.00
N ASN A 65 -2.55 -1.96 -1.61
CA ASN A 65 -3.28 -2.65 -2.66
C ASN A 65 -4.27 -3.63 -2.02
N LEU A 66 -5.57 -3.30 -2.09
CA LEU A 66 -6.63 -4.09 -1.47
C LEU A 66 -6.73 -5.51 -2.05
N HIS A 67 -6.38 -5.71 -3.32
CA HIS A 67 -6.38 -7.03 -3.96
C HIS A 67 -5.23 -7.93 -3.48
N ARG A 68 -4.30 -7.38 -2.69
CA ARG A 68 -3.14 -8.08 -2.12
C ARG A 68 -3.25 -8.28 -0.61
N ILE A 69 -4.42 -8.01 -0.04
CA ILE A 69 -4.72 -8.29 1.37
C ILE A 69 -5.10 -9.76 1.50
N HIS A 70 -4.41 -10.47 2.39
CA HIS A 70 -4.72 -11.84 2.76
C HIS A 70 -5.86 -11.91 3.79
N SER A 71 -5.81 -11.08 4.83
CA SER A 71 -6.83 -11.07 5.89
C SER A 71 -6.93 -9.73 6.59
N LEU A 72 -8.10 -9.44 7.16
CA LEU A 72 -8.36 -8.26 7.97
C LEU A 72 -8.72 -8.64 9.40
N LYS A 73 -8.23 -7.88 10.36
CA LYS A 73 -8.57 -8.02 11.79
C LYS A 73 -8.98 -6.66 12.35
N SER A 74 -10.19 -6.60 12.90
CA SER A 74 -10.63 -5.40 13.64
C SER A 74 -9.82 -5.24 14.92
N CYS A 75 -9.35 -4.02 15.17
CA CYS A 75 -8.51 -3.68 16.31
C CYS A 75 -9.18 -2.60 17.19
N ALA A 76 -8.62 -2.39 18.38
CA ALA A 76 -9.06 -1.31 19.26
C ALA A 76 -8.98 0.07 18.59
N ALA A 77 -9.84 0.99 19.03
CA ALA A 77 -9.97 2.35 18.52
C ALA A 77 -10.37 2.44 17.02
N ALA A 78 -11.23 1.52 16.58
CA ALA A 78 -11.77 1.47 15.21
C ALA A 78 -10.68 1.39 14.12
N ARG A 79 -9.54 0.79 14.44
CA ARG A 79 -8.47 0.50 13.48
C ARG A 79 -8.67 -0.89 12.89
N ILE A 80 -8.03 -1.14 11.74
CA ILE A 80 -8.00 -2.47 11.12
C ILE A 80 -6.54 -2.83 10.89
N GLU A 81 -6.14 -4.03 11.32
CA GLU A 81 -4.88 -4.64 10.88
C GLU A 81 -5.15 -5.39 9.58
N ALA A 82 -4.41 -5.07 8.53
CA ALA A 82 -4.43 -5.79 7.26
C ALA A 82 -3.16 -6.63 7.16
N THR A 83 -3.32 -7.94 6.97
CA THR A 83 -2.22 -8.85 6.67
C THR A 83 -2.12 -8.97 5.15
N MET A 84 -0.94 -8.69 4.61
CA MET A 84 -0.65 -8.75 3.17
C MET A 84 -0.32 -10.18 2.73
N GLU A 85 -0.34 -10.45 1.43
CA GLU A 85 -0.01 -11.78 0.86
C GLU A 85 1.38 -12.33 1.26
N ASN A 86 2.34 -11.48 1.64
CA ASN A 86 3.67 -11.89 2.13
C ASN A 86 3.71 -12.11 3.67
N GLY A 87 2.60 -11.92 4.36
CA GLY A 87 2.49 -12.05 5.82
C GLY A 87 2.82 -10.77 6.60
N GLU A 88 3.27 -9.71 5.94
CA GLU A 88 3.46 -8.40 6.60
C GLU A 88 2.13 -7.82 7.05
N ARG A 89 2.16 -7.10 8.17
CA ARG A 89 0.96 -6.53 8.79
C ARG A 89 1.05 -5.01 8.77
N ILE A 90 0.03 -4.39 8.19
CA ILE A 90 -0.08 -2.93 8.08
C ILE A 90 -1.31 -2.44 8.85
N MET A 91 -1.22 -1.24 9.41
CA MET A 91 -2.31 -0.65 10.17
C MET A 91 -3.11 0.35 9.33
N VAL A 92 -4.39 0.06 9.15
CA VAL A 92 -5.38 0.99 8.62
C VAL A 92 -5.88 1.86 9.77
N SER A 93 -5.66 3.18 9.65
CA SER A 93 -6.09 4.12 10.68
C SER A 93 -7.60 4.36 10.63
N ARG A 94 -8.18 4.75 11.77
CA ARG A 94 -9.63 4.94 11.97
C ARG A 94 -10.33 5.80 10.91
N HIS A 95 -9.62 6.75 10.30
CA HIS A 95 -10.18 7.63 9.27
C HIS A 95 -10.37 6.92 7.92
N TYR A 96 -9.55 5.91 7.62
CA TYR A 96 -9.61 5.17 6.35
C TYR A 96 -10.31 3.82 6.47
N ALA A 97 -10.49 3.32 7.70
CA ALA A 97 -11.16 2.05 7.95
C ALA A 97 -12.59 1.97 7.37
N PRO A 98 -13.44 3.01 7.45
CA PRO A 98 -14.78 2.96 6.85
C PRO A 98 -14.75 2.79 5.33
N LEU A 99 -13.94 3.58 4.62
CA LEU A 99 -13.81 3.49 3.16
C LEU A 99 -13.25 2.13 2.72
N LEU A 100 -12.30 1.57 3.48
CA LEU A 100 -11.76 0.23 3.21
C LEU A 100 -12.84 -0.85 3.31
N LYS A 101 -13.70 -0.79 4.34
CA LYS A 101 -14.83 -1.71 4.50
C LYS A 101 -15.84 -1.60 3.36
N GLU A 102 -16.21 -0.37 2.99
CA GLU A 102 -17.10 -0.08 1.86
C GLU A 102 -16.57 -0.69 0.55
N ARG A 103 -15.28 -0.48 0.22
CA ARG A 103 -14.69 -1.04 -1.00
C ARG A 103 -14.61 -2.57 -1.02
N LEU A 104 -14.63 -3.21 0.15
CA LEU A 104 -14.59 -4.66 0.29
C LEU A 104 -15.98 -5.28 0.47
N GLY A 105 -17.04 -4.46 0.58
CA GLY A 105 -18.42 -4.93 0.76
C GLY A 105 -18.69 -5.55 2.13
N VAL A 106 -17.97 -5.11 3.17
CA VAL A 106 -18.07 -5.64 4.56
C VAL A 106 -18.41 -4.57 5.60
#